data_AF-A0A3D1BPI6-F1
#
_entry.id   AF-A0A3D1BPI6-F1
#
_cell.length_a   1.000
_cell.length_b   1.000
_cell.length_c   1.000
_cell.angle_alpha   90.00
_cell.angle_beta   90.00
_cell.angle_gamma   90.00
#
_symmetry.space_group_name_H-M   'P 1'
#
loop_
_entity.id
_entity.type
_entity.pdbx_description
1 polymer ?
#
loop_
_entity_poly.entity_id
_entity_poly.type
_entity_poly.pdbx_seq_one_letter_code
_entity_poly.pdbx_strand_id
1 'polypeptide(L)' 'LSLTRHEYFRRILCNLSGRMVEKGTFPDDKNLITDMVRNISYYNAKSYFNF' A
#
# COMPACT_ATOMS: atom_id res chain seq x y z
N LEU A 1 -0.77 15.13 16.13
CA LEU A 1 0.22 14.06 16.38
C LEU A 1 -0.10 12.68 15.74
N SER A 2 -1.19 12.51 14.98
CA SER A 2 -1.62 11.17 14.47
C SER A 2 -1.03 10.76 13.11
N LEU A 3 -0.47 11.69 12.33
CA LEU A 3 -0.04 11.40 10.94
C LEU A 3 1.13 10.40 10.88
N THR A 4 1.94 10.31 11.94
CA THR A 4 3.01 9.31 12.08
C THR A 4 2.48 7.87 12.09
N ARG A 5 1.23 7.64 12.51
CA ARG A 5 0.59 6.32 12.43
C ARG A 5 0.34 5.89 10.99
N HIS A 6 -0.02 6.82 10.10
CA HIS A 6 -0.17 6.53 8.68
C HIS A 6 1.17 6.20 8.03
N GLU A 7 2.22 6.91 8.40
CA GLU A 7 3.58 6.58 7.95
C GLU A 7 3.99 5.17 8.40
N TYR A 8 3.76 4.84 9.67
CA TYR A 8 4.05 3.51 10.21
C TYR A 8 3.27 2.41 9.50
N PHE A 9 1.96 2.62 9.25
CA PHE A 9 1.13 1.73 8.45
C PHE A 9 1.70 1.52 7.04
N ARG A 10 2.08 2.60 6.34
CA ARG A 10 2.65 2.52 4.98
C ARG A 10 3.95 1.71 4.96
N ARG A 11 4.82 1.86 5.97
CA ARG A 11 6.05 1.06 6.10
C ARG A 11 5.73 -0.43 6.25
N ILE A 12 4.77 -0.79 7.10
CA ILE A 12 4.32 -2.17 7.29
C ILE A 12 3.76 -2.74 5.98
N LEU A 13 2.89 -1.97 5.31
CA LEU A 13 2.28 -2.37 4.05
C LEU A 13 3.33 -2.65 2.96
N CYS A 14 4.27 -1.72 2.74
CA CYS A 14 5.33 -1.91 1.75
C CYS A 14 6.21 -3.12 2.06
N ASN A 15 6.58 -3.32 3.34
CA ASN A 15 7.37 -4.48 3.76
C ASN A 15 6.60 -5.79 3.57
N LEU A 16 5.29 -5.82 3.82
CA LEU A 16 4.46 -6.99 3.58
C LEU A 16 4.41 -7.33 2.09
N SER A 17 4.12 -6.34 1.24
CA SER A 17 4.07 -6.53 -0.21
C SER A 17 5.39 -7.06 -0.76
N GLY A 18 6.53 -6.50 -0.33
CA GLY A 18 7.86 -6.98 -0.75
C GLY A 18 8.09 -8.45 -0.39
N ARG A 19 7.76 -8.86 0.83
CA ARG A 19 7.88 -10.27 1.25
C ARG A 19 6.98 -11.22 0.45
N MET A 20 5.82 -10.75 -0.01
CA MET A 20 4.91 -11.56 -0.83
C MET A 20 5.45 -11.74 -2.25
N VAL A 21 6.10 -10.70 -2.79
CA VAL A 21 6.83 -10.77 -4.07
C VAL A 21 8.01 -11.74 -3.96
N GLU A 22 8.84 -11.63 -2.92
CA GLU A 22 9.96 -12.54 -2.67
C GLU A 22 9.52 -14.00 -2.52
N LYS A 23 8.33 -14.24 -1.95
CA LYS A 23 7.73 -15.58 -1.84
C LYS A 23 7.10 -16.09 -3.13
N GLY A 24 7.03 -15.27 -4.19
CA GLY A 24 6.37 -15.62 -5.45
C GLY A 24 4.85 -15.72 -5.36
N THR A 25 4.22 -15.21 -4.29
CA THR A 25 2.76 -15.20 -4.14
C THR A 25 2.12 -13.96 -4.74
N PHE A 26 2.92 -12.92 -5.00
CA PHE A 26 2.53 -11.70 -5.70
C PHE A 26 3.40 -11.51 -6.95
N PRO A 27 2.85 -10.95 -8.04
CA PRO A 27 3.64 -10.59 -9.21
C PRO A 27 4.73 -9.57 -8.84
N ASP A 28 5.96 -9.78 -9.33
CA ASP A 28 7.04 -8.78 -9.25
C ASP A 28 6.83 -7.68 -10.32
N ASP A 29 5.68 -7.03 -10.27
CA ASP A 29 5.35 -5.88 -11.12
C ASP A 29 5.32 -4.61 -10.27
N LYS A 30 6.38 -3.81 -10.40
CA LYS A 30 6.55 -2.57 -9.67
C LYS A 30 5.43 -1.56 -9.91
N ASN A 31 4.87 -1.50 -11.13
CA ASN A 31 3.79 -0.57 -11.43
C ASN A 31 2.51 -1.00 -10.70
N LEU A 32 2.16 -2.28 -10.80
CA LEU A 32 0.99 -2.86 -10.11
C LEU A 32 1.08 -2.67 -8.59
N ILE A 33 2.24 -2.96 -7.99
CA ILE A 33 2.45 -2.80 -6.54
C ILE A 33 2.38 -1.34 -6.13
N THR A 34 2.99 -0.44 -6.91
CA THR A 34 2.98 1.00 -6.62
C THR A 34 1.54 1.54 -6.64
N ASP A 35 0.76 1.17 -7.66
CA ASP A 35 -0.62 1.63 -7.78
C ASP A 35 -1.50 1.06 -6.67
N MET A 36 -1.32 -0.22 -6.32
CA MET A 36 -1.99 -0.83 -5.16
C MET A 36 -1.69 -0.07 -3.86
N VAL A 37 -0.42 0.24 -3.58
CA VAL A 37 -0.03 0.95 -2.35
C VAL A 37 -0.61 2.36 -2.31
N ARG A 38 -0.61 3.08 -3.44
CA ARG A 38 -1.25 4.41 -3.55
C ARG A 38 -2.75 4.34 -3.31
N ASN A 39 -3.41 3.35 -3.91
CA ASN A 39 -4.83 3.13 -3.77
C ASN A 39 -5.22 2.87 -2.31
N ILE A 40 -4.52 1.94 -1.64
CA ILE A 40 -4.74 1.65 -0.21
C ILE A 40 -4.45 2.88 0.66
N SER A 41 -3.40 3.63 0.35
CA SER A 41 -2.96 4.76 1.16
C SER A 41 -3.84 6.01 1.06
N TYR A 42 -4.65 6.14 -0.01
CA TYR A 42 -5.45 7.35 -0.23
C TYR A 42 -6.64 7.15 -1.18
N TYR A 43 -6.42 6.71 -2.42
CA TYR A 43 -7.46 6.81 -3.47
C TYR A 43 -8.68 5.95 -3.20
N ASN A 44 -8.53 4.79 -2.54
CA ASN A 44 -9.66 3.96 -2.14
C ASN A 44 -10.54 4.67 -1.12
N ALA A 45 -9.93 5.27 -0.09
CA ALA A 45 -10.68 6.04 0.90
C ALA A 45 -11.38 7.23 0.24
N LYS A 46 -10.68 7.92 -0.68
CA LYS A 46 -11.25 9.01 -1.48
C LYS A 46 -12.48 8.59 -2.25
N SER A 47 -12.36 7.52 -3.03
CA SER A 47 -13.48 7.00 -3.82
C SER A 47 -14.62 6.48 -2.95
N TYR A 48 -14.30 5.87 -1.81
CA TYR A 48 -15.30 5.25 -0.94
C TYR A 48 -16.14 6.28 -0.18
N PHE A 49 -15.49 7.32 0.35
CA PHE A 49 -16.17 8.39 1.10
C PHE A 49 -16.58 9.58 0.23
N ASN A 50 -16.25 9.54 -1.06
CA ASN A 50 -16.61 10.53 -2.08
C ASN A 50 -16.26 11.99 -1.69
N PHE A 51 -15.01 12.18 -1.23
CA PHE A 51 -14.43 13.50 -0.91
C PHE A 51 -13.54 14.05 -2.02
#